data_AF-A0A015KC53-F1
#
_entry.id   AF-A0A015KC53-F1
#
_cell.length_a   1.000
_cell.length_b   1.000
_cell.length_c   1.000
_cell.angle_alpha   90.00
_cell.angle_beta   90.00
_cell.angle_gamma   90.00
#
_symmetry.space_group_name_H-M   'P 1'
#
loop_
_entity.id
_entity.type
_entity.pdbx_description
1 polymer ?
#
loop_
_entity_poly.entity_id
_entity_poly.type
_entity_poly.pdbx_seq_one_letter_code
_entity_poly.pdbx_strand_id
1 'polypeptide(L)'
;MMMDSKFTNLVQSLVICRFGKLVGQLIFAKRRGNEPDLKIVNEAREELEKVLDVYEKLLEGKDYLTGEFSLADLLHIPLTNYAIKAGENDLWSKRPNVSRWWKNISERESWKNVLNEYTLA
;
A
#
# COMPACT_ATOMS: atom_id res chain seq x y z
N MET A 1 7.60 20.55 -9.58
CA MET A 1 8.23 19.37 -10.18
C MET A 1 7.13 18.50 -10.78
N MET A 2 6.96 18.51 -12.11
CA MET A 2 5.90 17.73 -12.76
C MET A 2 6.39 16.29 -12.91
N MET A 3 5.78 15.37 -12.16
CA MET A 3 5.92 13.94 -12.42
C MET A 3 5.33 13.65 -13.81
N ASP A 4 6.01 12.85 -14.63
CA ASP A 4 5.53 12.57 -15.98
C ASP A 4 4.13 11.92 -15.94
N SER A 5 3.29 12.20 -16.93
CA SER A 5 1.88 11.75 -16.94
C SER A 5 1.74 10.24 -17.13
N LYS A 6 2.75 9.55 -17.66
CA LYS A 6 2.81 8.09 -17.71
C LYS A 6 3.19 7.53 -16.33
N PHE A 7 4.09 8.15 -15.58
CA PHE A 7 4.47 7.74 -14.23
C PHE A 7 3.29 7.86 -13.24
N THR A 8 2.57 8.98 -13.28
CA THR A 8 1.38 9.19 -12.43
C THR A 8 0.24 8.24 -12.80
N ASN A 9 -0.08 8.04 -14.08
CA ASN A 9 -1.10 7.08 -14.50
C ASN A 9 -0.71 5.62 -14.22
N LEU A 10 0.57 5.27 -14.33
CA LEU A 10 1.10 3.94 -14.01
C LEU A 10 1.01 3.66 -12.51
N VAL A 11 1.42 4.61 -11.66
CA VAL A 11 1.31 4.51 -10.20
C VAL A 11 -0.16 4.45 -9.76
N GLN A 12 -1.02 5.28 -10.35
CA GLN A 12 -2.43 5.35 -10.00
C GLN A 12 -3.23 4.11 -10.46
N SER A 13 -2.90 3.56 -11.64
CA SER A 13 -3.52 2.34 -12.18
C SER A 13 -3.04 1.05 -11.50
N LEU A 14 -1.73 0.92 -11.21
CA LEU A 14 -1.20 -0.28 -10.56
C LEU A 14 -1.55 -0.38 -9.07
N VAL A 15 -1.55 0.74 -8.34
CA VAL A 15 -1.65 0.72 -6.87
C VAL A 15 -3.10 0.64 -6.43
N ILE A 16 -3.98 1.50 -6.93
CA ILE A 16 -5.37 1.56 -6.47
C ILE A 16 -6.13 0.28 -6.84
N CYS A 17 -5.86 -0.30 -8.02
CA CYS A 17 -6.59 -1.48 -8.47
C CYS A 17 -6.12 -2.76 -7.75
N ARG A 18 -4.80 -2.97 -7.59
CA ARG A 18 -4.26 -4.22 -7.02
C ARG A 18 -4.41 -4.27 -5.49
N PHE A 19 -4.02 -3.20 -4.80
CA PHE A 19 -4.27 -3.09 -3.35
C PHE A 19 -5.76 -3.02 -3.04
N GLY A 20 -6.54 -2.32 -3.87
CA GLY A 20 -7.99 -2.19 -3.71
C GLY A 20 -8.75 -3.51 -3.83
N LYS A 21 -8.31 -4.44 -4.69
CA LYS A 21 -8.91 -5.79 -4.78
C LYS A 21 -8.75 -6.55 -3.46
N LEU A 22 -7.53 -6.59 -2.91
CA LEU A 22 -7.24 -7.29 -1.66
C LEU A 22 -8.03 -6.70 -0.49
N VAL A 23 -7.96 -5.38 -0.30
CA VAL A 23 -8.69 -4.67 0.76
C VAL A 23 -10.21 -4.77 0.56
N GLY A 24 -10.67 -4.72 -0.69
CA GLY A 24 -12.06 -4.91 -1.09
C GLY A 24 -12.65 -6.22 -0.55
N GLN A 25 -11.91 -7.32 -0.72
CA GLN A 25 -12.32 -8.64 -0.25
C GLN A 25 -12.15 -8.78 1.26
N LEU A 26 -10.98 -8.44 1.81
CA LEU A 26 -10.68 -8.76 3.20
C LEU A 26 -11.33 -7.82 4.22
N ILE A 27 -11.61 -6.57 3.86
CA ILE A 27 -12.21 -5.57 4.74
C ILE A 27 -13.65 -5.27 4.33
N PHE A 28 -13.89 -4.86 3.09
CA PHE A 28 -15.19 -4.33 2.71
C PHE A 28 -16.24 -5.41 2.46
N ALA A 29 -15.88 -6.60 1.96
CA ALA A 29 -16.82 -7.72 1.86
C ALA A 29 -17.32 -8.14 3.25
N LYS A 30 -16.40 -8.35 4.21
CA LYS A 30 -16.73 -8.69 5.60
C LYS A 30 -17.60 -7.62 6.27
N ARG A 31 -17.29 -6.33 6.10
CA ARG A 31 -18.11 -5.23 6.64
C ARG A 31 -19.53 -5.19 6.08
N ARG A 32 -19.75 -5.74 4.88
CA ARG A 32 -21.07 -5.88 4.26
C ARG A 32 -21.76 -7.22 4.58
N GLY A 33 -21.16 -8.05 5.44
CA GLY A 33 -21.70 -9.37 5.79
C GLY A 33 -21.44 -10.46 4.75
N ASN A 34 -20.56 -10.21 3.78
CA ASN A 34 -20.18 -11.19 2.75
C ASN A 34 -18.87 -11.88 3.11
N GLU A 35 -18.76 -13.16 2.76
CA GLU A 35 -17.48 -13.87 2.82
C GLU A 35 -16.53 -13.38 1.72
N PRO A 36 -15.23 -13.22 2.00
CA PRO A 36 -14.23 -12.89 0.98
C PRO A 36 -14.13 -13.99 -0.09
N ASP A 37 -14.03 -13.59 -1.35
CA ASP A 37 -13.66 -14.51 -2.42
C ASP A 37 -12.15 -14.81 -2.34
N LEU A 38 -11.83 -16.01 -1.85
CA LEU A 38 -10.45 -16.44 -1.65
C LEU A 38 -9.65 -16.53 -2.95
N LYS A 39 -10.29 -16.77 -4.09
CA LYS A 39 -9.61 -16.78 -5.38
C LYS A 39 -9.11 -15.38 -5.71
N ILE A 40 -9.97 -14.37 -5.58
CA ILE A 40 -9.61 -12.96 -5.82
C ILE A 40 -8.54 -12.51 -4.82
N VAL A 41 -8.64 -12.93 -3.55
CA VAL A 41 -7.63 -12.61 -2.53
C VAL A 41 -6.26 -13.16 -2.92
N ASN A 42 -6.18 -14.43 -3.31
CA ASN A 42 -4.90 -15.07 -3.64
C ASN A 42 -4.29 -14.47 -4.91
N GLU A 43 -5.09 -14.23 -5.96
CA GLU A 43 -4.63 -13.54 -7.16
C GLU A 43 -4.09 -12.14 -6.83
N ALA A 44 -4.79 -11.38 -5.97
CA ALA A 44 -4.34 -10.07 -5.54
C ALA A 44 -3.03 -10.12 -4.73
N ARG A 45 -2.85 -11.13 -3.86
CA ARG A 45 -1.59 -11.34 -3.12
C ARG A 45 -0.42 -11.59 -4.07
N GLU A 46 -0.55 -12.51 -5.02
CA GLU A 46 0.50 -12.80 -6.00
C GLU A 46 0.87 -11.58 -6.86
N GLU A 47 -0.12 -10.79 -7.26
CA GLU A 47 0.11 -9.54 -7.98
C GLU A 47 0.85 -8.52 -7.12
N LEU A 48 0.49 -8.39 -5.84
CA LEU A 48 1.11 -7.47 -4.91
C LEU A 48 2.53 -7.89 -4.56
N GLU A 49 2.81 -9.18 -4.41
CA GLU A 49 4.17 -9.68 -4.20
C GLU A 49 5.12 -9.21 -5.30
N LYS A 50 4.70 -9.36 -6.57
CA LYS A 50 5.50 -8.92 -7.73
C LYS A 50 5.73 -7.41 -7.73
N VAL A 51 4.72 -6.62 -7.35
CA VAL A 51 4.85 -5.15 -7.25
C VAL A 51 5.81 -4.77 -6.13
N LEU A 52 5.67 -5.39 -4.95
CA LEU A 52 6.52 -5.10 -3.81
C LEU A 52 7.96 -5.56 -4.03
N ASP A 53 8.21 -6.62 -4.83
CA ASP A 53 9.56 -7.01 -5.26
C ASP A 53 10.21 -5.96 -6.16
N VAL A 54 9.43 -5.28 -7.01
CA VAL A 54 9.92 -4.14 -7.79
C VAL A 54 10.22 -2.97 -6.86
N TYR A 55 9.37 -2.71 -5.87
CA TYR A 55 9.59 -1.63 -4.90
C TYR A 55 10.84 -1.87 -4.06
N GLU A 56 11.09 -3.12 -3.66
CA GLU A 56 12.28 -3.50 -2.89
C GLU A 56 13.59 -3.10 -3.58
N LYS A 57 13.64 -3.30 -4.91
CA LYS A 57 14.77 -2.86 -5.74
C LYS A 57 14.76 -1.34 -5.96
N LEU A 58 13.60 -0.76 -6.20
CA LEU A 58 13.46 0.68 -6.45
C LEU A 58 13.91 1.53 -5.25
N LEU A 59 13.66 1.03 -4.03
CA LEU A 59 13.96 1.65 -2.74
C LEU A 59 15.39 1.34 -2.26
N GLU A 60 16.20 0.64 -3.04
CA GLU A 60 17.62 0.45 -2.72
C GLU A 60 18.32 1.81 -2.67
N GLY A 61 18.91 2.14 -1.52
CA GLY A 61 19.56 3.44 -1.29
C GLY A 61 18.62 4.66 -1.23
N LYS A 62 17.29 4.46 -1.18
CA LYS A 62 16.29 5.54 -1.10
C LYS A 62 15.32 5.34 0.04
N ASP A 63 14.91 6.42 0.69
CA ASP A 63 13.89 6.35 1.74
C ASP A 63 12.46 6.39 1.22
N TYR A 64 12.27 6.87 -0.02
CA TYR A 64 10.98 7.11 -0.65
C TYR A 64 11.00 6.70 -2.13
N LEU A 65 9.82 6.46 -2.72
CA LEU A 65 9.68 5.94 -4.09
C LEU A 65 10.35 6.83 -5.14
N THR A 66 10.38 8.14 -4.91
CA THR A 66 11.01 9.12 -5.82
C THR A 66 12.36 9.64 -5.32
N GLY A 67 12.93 9.03 -4.28
CA GLY A 67 14.13 9.53 -3.58
C GLY A 67 13.78 10.48 -2.44
N GLU A 68 12.81 11.37 -2.66
CA GLU A 68 12.22 12.25 -1.63
C GLU A 68 10.74 11.90 -1.41
N PHE A 69 10.20 12.28 -0.25
CA PHE A 69 8.79 12.07 0.08
C PHE A 69 7.90 12.85 -0.89
N SER A 70 6.97 12.14 -1.51
CA SER A 70 6.11 12.72 -2.54
C SER A 70 4.67 12.22 -2.44
N LEU A 71 3.82 12.73 -3.33
CA LEU A 71 2.47 12.20 -3.51
C LEU A 71 2.46 10.70 -3.83
N ALA A 72 3.51 10.19 -4.49
CA ALA A 72 3.62 8.76 -4.78
C ALA A 72 3.57 7.93 -3.49
N ASP A 73 4.27 8.35 -2.44
CA ASP A 73 4.31 7.67 -1.15
C ASP A 73 2.98 7.81 -0.39
N LEU A 74 2.44 9.02 -0.34
CA LEU A 74 1.20 9.35 0.37
C LEU A 74 0.01 8.49 -0.09
N LEU A 75 -0.12 8.26 -1.40
CA LEU A 75 -1.22 7.50 -1.98
C LEU A 75 -1.24 6.03 -1.55
N HIS A 76 -0.12 5.48 -1.06
CA HIS A 76 -0.05 4.09 -0.60
C HIS A 76 -0.56 3.91 0.83
N ILE A 77 -0.56 4.99 1.64
CA ILE A 77 -0.73 4.86 3.08
C ILE A 77 -2.08 4.27 3.48
N PRO A 78 -3.24 4.76 2.96
CA PRO A 78 -4.54 4.26 3.40
C PRO A 78 -4.75 2.77 3.09
N LEU A 79 -4.42 2.35 1.87
CA LEU A 79 -4.63 0.96 1.44
C LEU A 79 -3.65 0.00 2.12
N THR A 80 -2.41 0.41 2.31
CA THR A 80 -1.42 -0.38 3.06
C THR A 80 -1.85 -0.57 4.51
N ASN A 81 -2.34 0.50 5.16
CA ASN A 81 -2.86 0.41 6.53
C ASN A 81 -4.02 -0.60 6.63
N TYR A 82 -4.96 -0.59 5.67
CA TYR A 82 -6.04 -1.57 5.64
C TYR A 82 -5.55 -2.99 5.40
N ALA A 83 -4.60 -3.21 4.50
CA ALA A 83 -4.06 -4.53 4.23
C ALA A 83 -3.35 -5.11 5.46
N ILE A 84 -2.54 -4.30 6.15
CA ILE A 84 -1.87 -4.71 7.39
C ILE A 84 -2.89 -5.06 8.49
N LYS A 85 -3.93 -4.23 8.66
CA LYS A 85 -5.05 -4.52 9.58
C LYS A 85 -5.82 -5.80 9.20
N ALA A 86 -5.83 -6.17 7.93
CA ALA A 86 -6.41 -7.42 7.45
C ALA A 86 -5.53 -8.66 7.69
N GLY A 87 -4.33 -8.50 8.26
CA GLY A 87 -3.40 -9.58 8.52
C GLY A 87 -2.34 -9.80 7.42
N GLU A 88 -2.23 -8.91 6.44
CA GLU A 88 -1.33 -9.06 5.29
C GLU A 88 0.07 -8.47 5.51
N ASN A 89 0.46 -8.24 6.77
CA ASN A 89 1.72 -7.58 7.13
C ASN A 89 2.97 -8.25 6.53
N ASP A 90 2.92 -9.57 6.36
CA ASP A 90 4.01 -10.37 5.80
C ASP A 90 4.40 -9.96 4.37
N LEU A 91 3.48 -9.39 3.60
CA LEU A 91 3.78 -8.86 2.27
C LEU A 91 4.79 -7.70 2.33
N TRP A 92 4.77 -6.90 3.40
CA TRP A 92 5.73 -5.81 3.60
C TRP A 92 6.96 -6.24 4.40
N SER A 93 6.77 -7.02 5.48
CA SER A 93 7.86 -7.32 6.43
C SER A 93 8.97 -8.20 5.86
N LYS A 94 8.67 -9.04 4.85
CA LYS A 94 9.65 -9.90 4.17
C LYS A 94 10.65 -9.14 3.29
N ARG A 95 10.42 -7.85 3.05
CA ARG A 95 11.16 -7.00 2.11
C ARG A 95 11.76 -5.82 2.89
N PRO A 96 13.05 -5.84 3.25
CA PRO A 96 13.60 -4.89 4.22
C PRO A 96 13.54 -3.42 3.77
N ASN A 97 13.75 -3.11 2.49
CA ASN A 97 13.62 -1.73 1.99
C ASN A 97 12.16 -1.27 1.98
N VAL A 98 11.23 -2.13 1.55
CA VAL A 98 9.78 -1.86 1.60
C VAL A 98 9.30 -1.70 3.03
N SER A 99 9.77 -2.53 3.97
CA SER A 99 9.43 -2.45 5.38
C SER A 99 9.92 -1.14 5.99
N ARG A 100 11.16 -0.72 5.70
CA ARG A 100 11.70 0.59 6.08
C ARG A 100 10.85 1.73 5.51
N TRP A 101 10.56 1.68 4.22
CA TRP A 101 9.74 2.70 3.54
C TRP A 101 8.34 2.80 4.17
N TRP A 102 7.67 1.67 4.42
CA TRP A 102 6.37 1.64 5.07
C TRP A 102 6.43 2.30 6.46
N LYS A 103 7.43 1.95 7.26
CA LYS A 103 7.64 2.57 8.57
C LYS A 103 7.79 4.09 8.45
N ASN A 104 8.65 4.55 7.55
CA ASN A 104 8.91 5.98 7.34
C ASN A 104 7.64 6.76 6.98
N ILE A 105 6.78 6.22 6.11
CA ILE A 105 5.58 6.93 5.64
C ILE A 105 4.43 6.82 6.64
N SER A 106 4.28 5.70 7.34
CA SER A 106 3.21 5.46 8.32
C SER A 106 3.45 6.18 9.66
N GLU A 107 4.70 6.44 10.03
CA GLU A 107 5.06 7.14 11.26
C GLU A 107 4.99 8.67 11.14
N ARG A 108 4.68 9.22 9.96
CA ARG A 108 4.55 10.67 9.76
C ARG A 108 3.41 11.25 10.59
N GLU A 109 3.68 12.33 11.31
CA GLU A 109 2.66 13.02 12.12
C GLU A 109 1.44 13.45 11.31
N SER A 110 1.63 13.89 10.06
CA SER A 110 0.52 14.22 9.17
C SER A 110 -0.45 13.06 8.96
N TRP A 111 0.06 11.83 8.91
CA TRP A 111 -0.79 10.64 8.76
C TRP A 111 -1.40 10.20 10.09
N LYS A 112 -0.63 10.23 11.18
CA LYS A 112 -1.15 9.93 12.52
C LYS A 112 -2.31 10.87 12.90
N ASN A 113 -2.22 12.14 12.53
CA ASN A 113 -3.30 13.11 12.72
C ASN A 113 -4.57 12.67 12.00
N VAL A 114 -4.47 12.20 10.75
CA VAL A 114 -5.63 11.66 10.01
C VAL A 114 -6.21 10.43 10.71
N LEU A 115 -5.37 9.51 11.21
CA LEU A 115 -5.87 8.35 11.95
C LEU A 115 -6.63 8.73 13.22
N ASN A 116 -6.11 9.72 13.95
CA ASN A 116 -6.69 10.22 15.19
C ASN A 116 -7.98 11.01 14.96
N GLU A 117 -7.99 11.89 13.94
CA GLU A 117 -9.12 12.76 13.62
C GLU A 117 -10.32 11.97 13.09
N TYR A 118 -10.08 10.97 12.25
CA TYR A 118 -11.13 10.18 11.61
C TYR A 118 -11.40 8.84 12.29
N THR A 119 -10.83 8.61 13.48
CA THR A 119 -10.96 7.37 14.27
C THR A 119 -10.73 6.11 13.41
N LEU A 120 -9.75 6.19 12.50
CA LEU A 120 -9.36 5.09 11.62
C LEU A 120 -8.29 4.19 12.25
N ALA A 121 -7.92 4.47 13.51
CA ALA A 121 -6.96 3.72 14.33
C ALA A 121 -7.48 2.34 14.74
#